data_AF-A0A7C5GCD7-F1
#
_entry.id   AF-A0A7C5GCD7-F1
#
_cell.length_a   1.000
_cell.length_b   1.000
_cell.length_c   1.000
_cell.angle_alpha   90.00
_cell.angle_beta   90.00
_cell.angle_gamma   90.00
#
_symmetry.space_group_name_H-M   'P 1'
#
loop_
_entity.id
_entity.type
_entity.pdbx_description
1 polymer ?
#
loop_
_entity_poly.entity_id
_entity_poly.type
_entity_poly.pdbx_seq_one_letter_code
_entity_poly.pdbx_strand_id
1 'polypeptide(L)'
;MLKIKNSILGLLIALVVTSCSQFSKVLNKGTSQEQYKLASELYESGKYNKALQLFEKVIPAYRGKAQMERIQFMVSKANYETKNYL
;
A
#
# COMPACT_ATOMS: atom_id res chain seq x y z
N MET A 1 40.71 14.72 3.34
CA MET A 1 39.79 13.58 3.06
C MET A 1 38.56 13.53 3.99
N LEU A 2 38.61 14.00 5.25
CA LEU A 2 37.46 13.95 6.19
C LEU A 2 36.23 14.78 5.75
N LYS A 3 36.41 15.98 5.15
CA LYS A 3 35.30 16.84 4.68
C LYS A 3 34.44 16.22 3.57
N ILE A 4 35.06 15.49 2.64
CA ILE A 4 34.36 14.81 1.53
C ILE A 4 33.59 13.59 2.06
N LYS A 5 34.17 12.84 3.02
CA LYS A 5 33.51 11.69 3.67
C LYS A 5 32.26 12.12 4.46
N ASN A 6 32.31 13.24 5.17
CA ASN A 6 31.13 13.82 5.85
C ASN A 6 30.07 14.36 4.87
N SER A 7 30.50 14.89 3.71
CA SER A 7 29.58 15.38 2.67
C SER A 7 28.87 14.25 1.93
N ILE A 8 29.57 13.14 1.65
CA ILE A 8 28.99 11.93 1.07
C ILE A 8 27.98 11.29 2.03
N LEU A 9 28.30 11.27 3.34
CA LEU A 9 27.37 10.78 4.36
C LEU A 9 26.09 11.63 4.42
N GLY A 10 26.21 12.96 4.33
CA GLY A 10 25.06 13.86 4.25
C GLY A 10 24.17 13.61 3.03
N LEU A 11 24.78 13.38 1.86
CA LEU A 11 24.05 13.05 0.62
C LEU A 11 23.35 11.68 0.68
N LEU A 12 24.01 10.68 1.25
CA LEU A 12 23.43 9.34 1.48
C LEU A 12 22.21 9.42 2.42
N ILE A 13 22.32 10.20 3.50
CA ILE A 13 21.20 10.41 4.43
C ILE A 13 20.03 11.10 3.70
N ALA A 14 20.31 12.14 2.91
CA ALA A 14 19.28 12.85 2.14
C ALA A 14 18.54 11.95 1.14
N LEU A 15 19.23 11.00 0.48
CA LEU A 15 18.60 10.02 -0.42
C LEU A 15 17.68 9.04 0.31
N VAL A 16 17.97 8.69 1.57
CA VAL A 16 17.13 7.76 2.33
C VAL A 16 15.79 8.41 2.69
N VAL A 17 15.76 9.72 2.99
CA VAL A 17 14.53 10.43 3.41
C VAL A 17 13.54 10.62 2.25
N THR A 18 13.99 10.64 0.99
CA THR A 18 13.11 10.82 -0.18
C THR A 18 12.46 9.53 -0.68
N SER A 19 12.82 8.37 -0.13
CA SER A 19 12.37 7.05 -0.60
C SER A 19 10.89 6.70 -0.32
N CYS A 20 10.09 7.64 0.17
CA CYS A 20 8.69 7.39 0.49
C CYS A 20 7.90 7.09 -0.79
N SER A 21 7.62 5.80 -1.02
CA SER A 21 6.96 5.33 -2.24
C SER A 21 5.52 5.85 -2.34
N GLN A 22 5.00 5.97 -3.57
CA GLN A 22 3.60 6.33 -3.81
C GLN A 22 2.63 5.39 -3.05
N PHE A 23 2.97 4.10 -2.96
CA PHE A 23 2.22 3.15 -2.16
C PHE A 23 2.19 3.54 -0.67
N SER A 24 3.36 3.81 -0.07
CA SER A 24 3.46 4.23 1.33
C SER A 24 2.72 5.53 1.60
N LYS A 25 2.69 6.45 0.64
CA LYS A 25 1.92 7.70 0.73
C LYS A 25 0.41 7.41 0.80
N VAL A 26 -0.12 6.60 -0.12
CA VAL A 26 -1.56 6.28 -0.15
C VAL A 26 -1.97 5.39 1.03
N LEU A 27 -1.15 4.40 1.41
CA LEU A 27 -1.42 3.52 2.55
C LEU A 27 -1.59 4.29 3.86
N ASN A 28 -0.71 5.27 4.12
CA ASN A 28 -0.67 5.96 5.40
C ASN A 28 -1.47 7.27 5.44
N LYS A 29 -1.60 7.97 4.30
CA LYS A 29 -2.17 9.32 4.25
C LYS A 29 -3.27 9.50 3.19
N GLY A 30 -3.56 8.46 2.40
CA GLY A 30 -4.61 8.51 1.39
C GLY A 30 -6.01 8.45 2.02
N THR A 31 -6.97 9.06 1.34
CA THR A 31 -8.40 8.92 1.63
C THR A 31 -8.85 7.47 1.37
N SER A 32 -9.98 7.07 1.96
CA SER A 32 -10.54 5.72 1.74
C SER A 32 -10.83 5.45 0.25
N GLN A 33 -11.15 6.47 -0.53
CA GLN A 33 -11.37 6.36 -1.98
C GLN A 33 -10.06 6.15 -2.74
N GLU A 34 -8.99 6.89 -2.41
CA GLU A 34 -7.66 6.69 -3.01
C GLU A 34 -7.09 5.31 -2.67
N GLN A 35 -7.25 4.88 -1.41
CA GLN A 35 -6.85 3.54 -0.96
C GLN A 35 -7.63 2.45 -1.70
N TYR A 36 -8.95 2.59 -1.84
CA TYR A 36 -9.77 1.64 -2.60
C TYR A 36 -9.35 1.54 -4.07
N LYS A 37 -9.10 2.69 -4.72
CA LYS A 37 -8.67 2.75 -6.12
C LYS A 37 -7.33 2.03 -6.30
N LEU A 38 -6.33 2.39 -5.49
CA LEU A 38 -5.01 1.77 -5.56
C LEU A 38 -5.05 0.28 -5.19
N ALA A 39 -5.86 -0.12 -4.21
CA ALA A 39 -6.04 -1.52 -3.85
C ALA A 39 -6.59 -2.35 -5.02
N SER A 40 -7.58 -1.80 -5.74
CA SER A 40 -8.18 -2.44 -6.92
C SER A 40 -7.16 -2.58 -8.06
N GLU A 41 -6.39 -1.53 -8.35
CA GLU A 41 -5.31 -1.56 -9.36
C GLU A 41 -4.20 -2.57 -8.99
N LEU A 42 -3.83 -2.65 -7.70
CA LEU A 42 -2.85 -3.62 -7.21
C LEU A 42 -3.37 -5.05 -7.28
N TYR A 43 -4.66 -5.26 -6.99
CA TYR A 43 -5.31 -6.56 -7.13
C TYR A 43 -5.33 -7.01 -8.59
N GLU A 44 -5.74 -6.14 -9.51
CA GLU A 44 -5.80 -6.43 -10.95
C GLU A 44 -4.41 -6.69 -11.54
N SER A 45 -3.36 -6.06 -10.98
CA SER A 45 -1.96 -6.31 -11.36
C SER A 45 -1.30 -7.51 -10.63
N GLY A 46 -2.08 -8.31 -9.88
CA GLY A 46 -1.58 -9.51 -9.19
C GLY A 46 -0.74 -9.22 -7.94
N LYS A 47 -0.64 -7.97 -7.49
CA LYS A 47 0.12 -7.55 -6.30
C LYS A 47 -0.73 -7.71 -5.03
N TYR A 48 -1.20 -8.93 -4.81
CA TYR A 48 -2.21 -9.28 -3.80
C TYR A 48 -1.83 -8.85 -2.37
N ASN A 49 -0.59 -9.08 -1.93
CA ASN A 49 -0.15 -8.66 -0.60
C ASN A 49 -0.29 -7.15 -0.35
N LYS A 50 0.02 -6.31 -1.35
CA LYS A 50 -0.12 -4.85 -1.23
C LYS A 50 -1.58 -4.42 -1.32
N ALA A 51 -2.38 -5.10 -2.14
CA ALA A 51 -3.81 -4.85 -2.23
C ALA A 51 -4.50 -5.14 -0.88
N LEU A 52 -4.19 -6.27 -0.25
CA LEU A 52 -4.72 -6.66 1.07
C LEU A 52 -4.45 -5.60 2.14
N GLN A 53 -3.21 -5.08 2.22
CA GLN A 53 -2.86 -4.02 3.19
C GLN A 53 -3.71 -2.75 3.03
N LEU A 54 -4.02 -2.37 1.79
CA LEU A 54 -4.88 -1.22 1.54
C LEU A 54 -6.35 -1.55 1.82
N PHE A 55 -6.83 -2.73 1.43
CA PHE A 55 -8.21 -3.13 1.70
C PHE A 55 -8.52 -3.15 3.21
N GLU A 56 -7.55 -3.56 4.05
CA GLU A 56 -7.69 -3.50 5.51
C GLU A 56 -8.00 -2.08 6.01
N LYS A 57 -7.37 -1.05 5.43
CA LYS A 57 -7.64 0.36 5.76
C LYS A 57 -9.00 0.83 5.27
N VAL A 58 -9.49 0.24 4.18
CA VAL A 58 -10.70 0.67 3.47
C VAL A 58 -11.97 0.05 4.06
N ILE A 59 -11.91 -1.20 4.55
CA ILE A 59 -13.06 -1.95 5.07
C ILE A 59 -13.95 -1.14 6.04
N PRO A 60 -13.41 -0.42 7.05
CA PRO A 60 -14.25 0.33 7.99
C PRO A 60 -15.11 1.41 7.31
N ALA A 61 -14.58 2.07 6.28
CA ALA A 61 -15.26 3.16 5.58
C ALA A 61 -16.33 2.70 4.58
N TYR A 62 -16.31 1.42 4.21
CA TYR A 62 -17.22 0.83 3.21
C TYR A 62 -18.19 -0.19 3.80
N ARG A 63 -18.14 -0.48 5.10
CA ARG A 63 -19.11 -1.35 5.78
C ARG A 63 -20.54 -0.90 5.49
N GLY A 64 -21.39 -1.84 5.07
CA GLY A 64 -22.79 -1.59 4.74
C GLY A 64 -23.04 -0.92 3.38
N LYS A 65 -22.00 -0.57 2.62
CA LYS A 65 -22.13 -0.05 1.25
C LYS A 65 -22.01 -1.17 0.22
N ALA A 66 -22.61 -0.97 -0.96
CA ALA A 66 -22.56 -1.94 -2.05
C ALA A 66 -21.13 -2.32 -2.46
N GLN A 67 -20.17 -1.39 -2.42
CA GLN A 67 -18.77 -1.68 -2.75
C GLN A 67 -18.11 -2.70 -1.81
N MET A 68 -18.66 -2.91 -0.60
CA MET A 68 -18.11 -3.87 0.36
C MET A 68 -18.16 -5.30 -0.17
N GLU A 69 -19.18 -5.66 -0.95
CA GLU A 69 -19.28 -6.98 -1.58
C GLU A 69 -18.08 -7.24 -2.49
N ARG A 70 -17.77 -6.28 -3.37
CA ARG A 70 -16.60 -6.36 -4.27
C ARG A 70 -15.29 -6.39 -3.48
N ILE A 71 -15.16 -5.58 -2.42
CA ILE A 71 -13.95 -5.59 -1.58
C ILE A 71 -13.76 -6.96 -0.93
N GLN A 72 -14.81 -7.56 -0.37
CA GLN A 72 -14.74 -8.88 0.25
C GLN A 72 -14.31 -9.94 -0.75
N PHE A 73 -14.91 -9.96 -1.95
CA PHE A 73 -14.51 -10.87 -3.02
C PHE A 73 -13.02 -10.73 -3.37
N MET A 74 -12.55 -9.50 -3.57
CA MET A 74 -11.15 -9.24 -3.90
C MET A 74 -10.21 -9.66 -2.77
N VAL A 75 -10.57 -9.39 -1.51
CA VAL A 75 -9.80 -9.80 -0.32
C VAL A 75 -9.74 -11.32 -0.22
N SER A 76 -10.86 -12.03 -0.33
CA SER A 76 -10.90 -13.50 -0.27
C SER A 76 -10.06 -14.13 -1.38
N LYS A 77 -10.20 -13.67 -2.63
CA LYS A 77 -9.39 -14.19 -3.73
C LYS A 77 -7.91 -13.86 -3.53
N ALA A 78 -7.58 -12.63 -3.14
CA ALA A 78 -6.19 -12.24 -2.90
C ALA A 78 -5.53 -13.10 -1.81
N ASN A 79 -6.25 -13.40 -0.72
CA ASN A 79 -5.80 -14.31 0.33
C ASN A 79 -5.58 -15.74 -0.20
N TYR A 80 -6.48 -16.26 -1.03
CA TYR A 80 -6.29 -17.55 -1.69
C TYR A 80 -5.03 -17.59 -2.56
N GLU A 81 -4.83 -16.57 -3.41
CA GLU A 81 -3.67 -16.47 -4.31
C GLU A 81 -2.35 -16.35 -3.54
N THR A 82 -2.36 -15.67 -2.38
CA THR A 82 -1.19 -15.57 -1.50
C THR A 82 -1.04 -16.76 -0.57
N LYS A 83 -1.90 -17.78 -0.69
CA LYS A 83 -1.95 -18.96 0.19
C LYS A 83 -2.14 -18.60 1.66
N ASN A 84 -2.78 -17.47 1.92
CA ASN A 84 -3.21 -17.06 3.24
C ASN A 84 -4.63 -17.58 3.48
N TYR A 85 -4.76 -18.69 4.20
CA TYR A 85 -6.05 -19.39 4.40
C TYR A 85 -6.72 -19.07 5.75
N LEU A 86 -6.09 -18.21 6.55
CA LEU A 86 -6.56 -17.78 7.87
C LEU A 86 -7.24 -16.42 7.78
#